data_AF-A0A542EUU6-F1
#
_entry.id   AF-A0A542EUU6-F1
#
_cell.length_a   1.000
_cell.length_b   1.000
_cell.length_c   1.000
_cell.angle_alpha   90.00
_cell.angle_beta   90.00
_cell.angle_gamma   90.00
#
_symmetry.space_group_name_H-M   'P 1'
#
loop_
_entity.id
_entity.type
_entity.pdbx_description
1 polymer ?
#
loop_
_entity_poly.entity_id
_entity_poly.type
_entity_poly.pdbx_seq_one_letter_code
_entity_poly.pdbx_strand_id
1 'polypeptide(L)'
;MALIQGIPGEFDPQPWGEAILRSRELLLLRIARRPPDHEVRLPGLATSPRHVVEDHTGKALTWRRDGADLVVRLPETGEPPVVRVALAGKLRIVPQDTVTANADGVWDLTPTGPTAHLVARRAADVAVRFVGMAEPDSRHQVRLAGRRYGVTGHELTRTTIGPFPMPDSRVVPLAVPAGVRRVLVAPVGTVLASIHPGRAEVTVVVTNFGRTTVRGEVELPLPAGWSAAEQTWTFDGLEPGRSIGWVTPVAGAGAAELRARLEAGRRSASSPYVMHL
;
A
#
# COMPACT_ATOMS: atom_id res chain seq x y z
N MET A 1 2.13 3.85 14.56
CA MET A 1 0.98 4.15 13.66
C MET A 1 1.39 5.32 12.78
N ALA A 2 1.22 5.20 11.47
CA ALA A 2 1.78 6.14 10.51
C ALA A 2 0.80 7.25 10.14
N LEU A 3 1.31 8.44 9.81
CA LEU A 3 0.51 9.67 9.85
C LEU A 3 0.73 10.52 8.58
N ILE A 4 -0.35 10.87 7.86
CA ILE A 4 -0.37 12.03 6.94
C ILE A 4 -0.55 13.30 7.77
N GLN A 5 0.08 14.41 7.40
CA GLN A 5 -0.24 15.72 7.96
C GLN A 5 -1.38 16.34 7.15
N GLY A 6 -2.57 16.48 7.74
CA GLY A 6 -3.78 16.65 6.96
C GLY A 6 -3.97 18.01 6.27
N ILE A 7 -4.38 17.98 5.01
CA ILE A 7 -4.94 19.08 4.21
C ILE A 7 -6.48 18.98 4.26
N PRO A 8 -7.24 20.09 4.23
CA PRO A 8 -8.71 20.05 4.15
C PRO A 8 -9.21 19.23 2.93
N GLY A 9 -10.16 18.30 3.14
CA GLY A 9 -10.75 17.45 2.07
C GLY A 9 -10.24 16.00 2.00
N GLU A 10 -9.61 15.51 3.06
CA GLU A 10 -8.80 14.28 3.05
C GLU A 10 -9.52 12.96 3.34
N PHE A 11 -10.74 13.00 3.88
CA PHE A 11 -11.58 11.81 3.95
C PHE A 11 -12.40 11.72 2.67
N ASP A 12 -12.36 10.56 2.03
CA ASP A 12 -13.27 10.25 0.93
C ASP A 12 -14.73 10.42 1.38
N PRO A 13 -15.67 10.69 0.46
CA PRO A 13 -17.09 10.72 0.77
C PRO A 13 -17.51 9.48 1.56
N GLN A 14 -18.24 9.69 2.65
CA GLN A 14 -18.67 8.62 3.53
C GLN A 14 -20.14 8.26 3.25
N PRO A 15 -20.56 7.00 3.44
CA PRO A 15 -21.94 6.58 3.18
C PRO A 15 -22.97 7.34 4.05
N TRP A 16 -22.52 7.90 5.19
CA TRP A 16 -23.32 8.69 6.10
C TRP A 16 -23.23 10.21 5.87
N GLY A 17 -22.31 10.70 5.05
CA GLY A 17 -22.09 12.14 4.84
C GLY A 17 -20.62 12.51 4.61
N GLU A 18 -20.17 13.60 5.24
CA GLU A 18 -18.84 14.18 4.99
C GLU A 18 -18.11 14.59 6.28
N ALA A 19 -16.79 14.52 6.24
CA ALA A 19 -15.91 14.97 7.32
C ALA A 19 -15.15 16.24 6.88
N ILE A 20 -15.35 17.34 7.60
CA ILE A 20 -14.83 18.67 7.27
C ILE A 20 -13.90 19.15 8.37
N LEU A 21 -12.65 19.44 8.02
CA LEU A 21 -11.71 20.09 8.94
C LEU A 21 -12.04 21.59 9.03
N ARG A 22 -12.59 22.04 10.17
CA ARG A 22 -12.89 23.46 10.42
C ARG A 22 -11.67 24.24 10.89
N SER A 23 -10.85 23.64 11.73
CA SER A 23 -9.59 24.21 12.21
C SER A 23 -8.57 23.09 12.37
N ARG A 24 -7.29 23.41 12.66
CA ARG A 24 -6.21 22.41 12.78
C ARG A 24 -6.54 21.25 13.72
N GLU A 25 -7.39 21.48 14.71
CA GLU A 25 -7.72 20.52 15.77
C GLU A 25 -9.23 20.28 15.90
N LEU A 26 -10.03 20.75 14.93
CA LEU A 26 -11.49 20.63 14.96
C LEU A 26 -12.02 20.03 13.67
N LEU A 27 -12.56 18.82 13.77
CA LEU A 27 -13.20 18.10 12.69
C LEU A 27 -14.72 18.10 12.90
N LEU A 28 -15.49 18.38 11.85
CA LEU A 28 -16.94 18.24 11.84
C LEU A 28 -17.34 17.05 11.00
N LEU A 29 -18.25 16.22 11.49
CA LEU A 29 -18.91 15.16 10.73
C LEU A 29 -20.33 15.65 10.44
N ARG A 30 -20.60 16.00 9.19
CA ARG A 30 -21.95 16.38 8.75
C ARG A 30 -22.67 15.12 8.32
N ILE A 31 -23.60 14.68 9.15
CA ILE A 31 -24.36 13.46 8.90
C ILE A 31 -25.51 13.80 7.94
N ALA A 32 -25.42 13.36 6.69
CA ALA A 32 -26.48 13.51 5.69
C ALA A 32 -27.45 12.33 5.71
N ARG A 33 -26.95 11.13 6.04
CA ARG A 33 -27.74 9.90 6.13
C ARG A 33 -27.37 9.15 7.39
N ARG A 34 -28.36 8.88 8.24
CA ARG A 34 -28.18 8.12 9.48
C ARG A 34 -28.03 6.63 9.17
N PRO A 35 -26.95 5.97 9.64
CA PRO A 35 -26.82 4.51 9.59
C PRO A 35 -27.91 3.80 10.42
N PRO A 36 -28.38 2.61 10.01
CA PRO A 36 -29.46 1.89 10.69
C PRO A 36 -29.09 1.42 12.12
N ASP A 37 -27.81 1.22 12.40
CA ASP A 37 -27.28 0.87 13.72
C ASP A 37 -26.98 2.12 14.58
N HIS A 38 -27.26 3.31 14.05
CA HIS A 38 -26.93 4.60 14.67
C HIS A 38 -25.43 4.82 14.92
N GLU A 39 -24.54 4.07 14.25
CA GLU A 39 -23.09 4.23 14.41
C GLU A 39 -22.46 4.86 13.17
N VAL A 40 -21.88 6.04 13.38
CA VAL A 40 -21.07 6.71 12.37
C VAL A 40 -19.63 6.27 12.54
N ARG A 41 -19.11 5.58 11.53
CA ARG A 41 -17.70 5.20 11.45
C ARG A 41 -16.95 6.14 10.51
N LEU A 42 -15.96 6.84 11.04
CA LEU A 42 -14.99 7.61 10.27
C LEU A 42 -13.68 6.80 10.20
N PRO A 43 -13.36 6.19 9.05
CA PRO A 43 -12.20 5.33 8.93
C PRO A 43 -10.90 6.13 8.91
N GLY A 44 -9.83 5.56 9.48
CA GLY A 44 -8.48 6.09 9.28
C GLY A 44 -8.14 7.38 10.03
N LEU A 45 -8.90 7.78 11.06
CA LEU A 45 -8.57 8.92 11.92
C LEU A 45 -7.38 8.59 12.85
N ALA A 46 -6.18 8.95 12.40
CA ALA A 46 -4.95 8.66 13.12
C ALA A 46 -4.73 9.57 14.34
N THR A 47 -5.14 10.84 14.27
CA THR A 47 -5.09 11.74 15.44
C THR A 47 -6.15 11.37 16.48
N SER A 48 -5.74 11.23 17.75
CA SER A 48 -6.66 10.85 18.82
C SER A 48 -7.74 11.91 19.05
N PRO A 49 -9.04 11.54 19.07
CA PRO A 49 -10.10 12.42 19.54
C PRO A 49 -9.94 12.73 21.03
N ARG A 50 -10.22 13.98 21.43
CA ARG A 50 -10.34 14.42 22.83
C ARG A 50 -11.79 14.48 23.28
N HIS A 51 -12.63 15.12 22.47
CA HIS A 51 -14.06 15.29 22.75
C HIS A 51 -14.86 15.06 21.47
N VAL A 52 -15.98 14.37 21.61
CA VAL A 52 -16.96 14.17 20.54
C VAL A 52 -18.30 14.64 21.08
N VAL A 53 -18.82 15.71 20.50
CA VAL A 53 -20.04 16.38 20.95
C VAL A 53 -20.95 16.67 19.76
N GLU A 54 -22.23 16.82 20.00
CA GLU A 54 -23.15 17.42 19.02
C GLU A 54 -22.90 18.94 18.93
N ASP A 55 -22.83 19.48 17.71
CA ASP A 55 -22.39 20.86 17.47
C ASP A 55 -23.33 21.91 18.09
N HIS A 56 -24.65 21.73 17.94
CA HIS A 56 -25.64 22.72 18.38
C HIS A 56 -25.97 22.62 19.88
N THR A 57 -25.95 21.43 20.44
CA THR A 57 -26.35 21.21 21.84
C THR A 57 -25.16 21.14 22.79
N GLY A 58 -23.95 20.89 22.27
CA GLY A 58 -22.77 20.60 23.06
C GLY A 58 -22.83 19.26 23.82
N LYS A 59 -23.89 18.46 23.61
CA LYS A 59 -24.08 17.19 24.30
C LYS A 59 -22.96 16.22 23.93
N ALA A 60 -22.32 15.63 24.93
CA ALA A 60 -21.33 14.59 24.72
C ALA A 60 -21.97 13.36 24.07
N LEU A 61 -21.31 12.84 23.03
CA LEU A 61 -21.73 11.63 22.35
C LEU A 61 -20.88 10.46 22.83
N THR A 62 -21.47 9.26 22.86
CA THR A 62 -20.71 8.03 23.09
C THR A 62 -19.87 7.75 21.87
N TRP A 63 -18.57 7.55 22.05
CA TRP A 63 -17.65 7.21 20.97
C TRP A 63 -16.59 6.23 21.45
N ARG A 64 -15.96 5.56 20.50
CA ARG A 64 -14.82 4.67 20.75
C ARG A 64 -13.86 4.70 19.57
N ARG A 65 -12.66 4.18 19.82
CA ARG A 65 -11.73 3.80 18.75
C ARG A 65 -11.85 2.33 18.44
N ASP A 66 -11.80 2.02 17.15
CA ASP A 66 -11.70 0.66 16.63
C ASP A 66 -10.54 0.65 15.63
N GLY A 67 -9.36 0.20 16.07
CA GLY A 67 -8.12 0.36 15.31
C GLY A 67 -7.79 1.83 15.05
N ALA A 68 -7.75 2.22 13.77
CA ALA A 68 -7.55 3.60 13.33
C ALA A 68 -8.86 4.37 13.13
N ASP A 69 -10.02 3.74 13.35
CA ASP A 69 -11.32 4.34 13.06
C ASP A 69 -11.88 5.04 14.30
N LEU A 70 -12.60 6.12 14.07
CA LEU A 70 -13.48 6.74 15.06
C LEU A 70 -14.89 6.21 14.83
N VAL A 71 -15.48 5.59 15.86
CA VAL A 71 -16.89 5.19 15.85
C VAL A 71 -17.66 6.04 16.84
N VAL A 72 -18.68 6.75 16.35
CA VAL A 72 -19.55 7.64 17.14
C VAL A 72 -20.96 7.09 17.10
N ARG A 73 -21.57 6.90 18.28
CA ARG A 73 -22.98 6.52 18.37
C ARG A 73 -23.84 7.78 18.40
N LEU A 74 -24.74 7.87 17.43
CA LEU A 74 -25.69 8.97 17.30
C LEU A 74 -26.87 8.78 18.27
N PRO A 75 -27.55 9.86 18.68
CA PRO A 75 -28.83 9.77 19.38
C PRO A 75 -29.85 8.98 18.55
N GLU A 76 -30.76 8.25 19.18
CA GLU A 76 -31.73 7.39 18.47
C GLU A 76 -32.80 8.20 17.72
N THR A 77 -33.15 9.37 18.24
CA THR A 77 -34.18 10.26 17.70
C THR A 77 -33.59 11.60 17.24
N GLY A 78 -34.39 12.41 16.56
CA GLY A 78 -34.02 13.75 16.10
C GLY A 78 -33.41 13.80 14.70
N GLU A 79 -33.13 15.02 14.24
CA GLU A 79 -32.49 15.27 12.95
C GLU A 79 -31.05 14.72 12.91
N PRO A 80 -30.49 14.43 11.72
CA PRO A 80 -29.08 14.08 11.60
C PRO A 80 -28.18 15.19 12.17
N PRO A 81 -27.43 14.92 13.25
CA PRO A 81 -26.66 15.97 13.91
C PRO A 81 -25.41 16.31 13.11
N VAL A 82 -24.86 17.50 13.34
CA VAL A 82 -23.44 17.77 13.04
C VAL A 82 -22.65 17.35 14.27
N VAL A 83 -21.70 16.44 14.10
CA VAL A 83 -20.82 15.97 15.18
C VAL A 83 -19.52 16.76 15.16
N ARG A 84 -19.17 17.37 16.28
CA ARG A 84 -17.93 18.10 16.47
C ARG A 84 -16.92 17.23 17.22
N VAL A 85 -15.77 17.01 16.59
CA VAL A 85 -14.66 16.19 17.09
C VAL A 85 -13.46 17.09 17.35
N ALA A 86 -13.15 17.32 18.63
CA ALA A 86 -11.91 17.97 19.04
C ALA A 86 -10.76 16.95 19.01
N LEU A 87 -9.64 17.31 18.38
CA LEU A 87 -8.50 16.44 18.17
C LEU A 87 -7.37 16.75 19.17
N ALA A 88 -6.54 15.76 19.49
CA ALA A 88 -5.40 15.92 20.38
C ALA A 88 -4.19 16.64 19.76
N GLY A 89 -4.37 17.20 18.56
CA GLY A 89 -3.36 17.91 17.79
C GLY A 89 -3.83 18.06 16.34
N LYS A 90 -2.89 18.36 15.44
CA LYS A 90 -3.17 18.47 14.00
C LYS A 90 -3.85 17.20 13.47
N LEU A 91 -4.84 17.35 12.59
CA LEU A 91 -5.45 16.22 11.88
C LEU A 91 -4.37 15.40 11.16
N ARG A 92 -4.46 14.08 11.36
CA ARG A 92 -3.65 13.07 10.69
C ARG A 92 -4.55 11.91 10.32
N ILE A 93 -4.44 11.45 9.09
CA ILE A 93 -5.22 10.35 8.56
C ILE A 93 -4.34 9.18 8.11
N VAL A 94 -4.96 7.99 8.06
CA VAL A 94 -4.46 6.78 7.40
C VAL A 94 -5.49 6.40 6.33
N PRO A 95 -5.25 6.69 5.05
CA PRO A 95 -6.11 6.26 3.96
C PRO A 95 -6.37 4.76 4.00
N GLN A 96 -7.56 4.31 3.61
CA GLN A 96 -7.95 2.89 3.69
C GLN A 96 -7.09 1.99 2.79
N ASP A 97 -6.57 2.53 1.69
CA ASP A 97 -5.64 1.86 0.76
C ASP A 97 -4.18 1.89 1.26
N THR A 98 -3.94 2.28 2.52
CA THR A 98 -2.58 2.30 3.09
C THR A 98 -2.01 0.89 3.23
N VAL A 99 -0.95 0.60 2.48
CA VAL A 99 -0.20 -0.65 2.54
C VAL A 99 1.03 -0.49 3.44
N THR A 100 1.15 -1.38 4.42
CA THR A 100 2.34 -1.45 5.28
C THR A 100 3.34 -2.43 4.71
N ALA A 101 4.63 -2.09 4.73
CA ALA A 101 5.67 -3.02 4.34
C ALA A 101 5.60 -4.34 5.13
N ASN A 102 5.90 -5.45 4.46
CA ASN A 102 6.07 -6.75 5.09
C ASN A 102 7.30 -6.76 6.04
N ALA A 103 7.61 -7.91 6.64
CA ALA A 103 8.73 -8.04 7.57
C ALA A 103 10.10 -7.69 6.92
N ASP A 104 10.23 -7.93 5.62
CA ASP A 104 11.45 -7.65 4.84
C ASP A 104 11.55 -6.19 4.38
N GLY A 105 10.54 -5.36 4.66
CA GLY A 105 10.50 -3.98 4.23
C GLY A 105 9.98 -3.79 2.79
N VAL A 106 9.31 -4.79 2.23
CA VAL A 106 8.81 -4.80 0.84
C VAL A 106 7.32 -4.47 0.83
N TRP A 107 6.90 -3.69 -0.18
CA TRP A 107 5.51 -3.53 -0.55
C TRP A 107 5.28 -4.19 -1.90
N ASP A 108 4.17 -4.89 -1.99
CA ASP A 108 3.66 -5.48 -3.21
C ASP A 108 2.17 -5.18 -3.24
N LEU A 109 1.75 -4.37 -4.22
CA LEU A 109 0.40 -3.89 -4.28
C LEU A 109 -0.14 -3.84 -5.70
N THR A 110 -1.44 -4.12 -5.79
CA THR A 110 -2.25 -3.91 -6.99
C THR A 110 -2.97 -2.58 -6.82
N PRO A 111 -2.52 -1.50 -7.48
CA PRO A 111 -3.13 -0.19 -7.31
C PRO A 111 -4.57 -0.19 -7.83
N THR A 112 -5.48 0.38 -7.05
CA THR A 112 -6.91 0.54 -7.40
C THR A 112 -7.23 1.93 -7.94
N GLY A 113 -6.24 2.83 -7.94
CA GLY A 113 -6.41 4.23 -8.35
C GLY A 113 -5.08 4.91 -8.70
N PRO A 114 -5.12 6.25 -8.91
CA PRO A 114 -3.95 7.03 -9.34
C PRO A 114 -2.94 7.31 -8.21
N THR A 115 -3.30 6.98 -6.97
CA THR A 115 -2.43 7.13 -5.80
C THR A 115 -2.52 5.85 -4.98
N ALA A 116 -1.39 5.41 -4.45
CA ALA A 116 -1.32 4.40 -3.41
C ALA A 116 -0.64 4.98 -2.16
N HIS A 117 -1.04 4.53 -0.98
CA HIS A 117 -0.48 5.03 0.28
C HIS A 117 0.44 3.99 0.92
N LEU A 118 1.69 4.35 1.18
CA LEU A 118 2.70 3.43 1.70
C LEU A 118 3.14 3.82 3.10
N VAL A 119 3.33 2.83 3.97
CA VAL A 119 3.90 3.01 5.31
C VAL A 119 5.08 2.11 5.53
N ALA A 120 6.22 2.70 5.91
CA ALA A 120 7.43 1.98 6.26
C ALA A 120 7.49 1.71 7.78
N ARG A 121 7.94 0.52 8.15
CA ARG A 121 8.19 0.16 9.57
C ARG A 121 9.46 0.81 10.12
N ARG A 122 10.42 1.12 9.25
CA ARG A 122 11.71 1.75 9.55
C ARG A 122 12.06 2.70 8.42
N ALA A 123 12.84 3.74 8.74
CA ALA A 123 13.31 4.67 7.73
C ALA A 123 14.33 3.96 6.80
N ALA A 124 14.19 4.15 5.49
CA ALA A 124 15.07 3.56 4.50
C ALA A 124 14.99 4.30 3.16
N ASP A 125 16.05 4.23 2.36
CA ASP A 125 15.94 4.54 0.93
C ASP A 125 15.32 3.34 0.20
N VAL A 126 14.29 3.60 -0.60
CA VAL A 126 13.60 2.58 -1.40
C VAL A 126 13.69 2.89 -2.89
N ALA A 127 13.51 1.88 -3.71
CA ALA A 127 13.24 2.04 -5.13
C ALA A 127 11.91 1.36 -5.49
N VAL A 128 11.31 1.81 -6.59
CA VAL A 128 9.97 1.42 -7.05
C VAL A 128 10.09 0.73 -8.40
N ARG A 129 9.35 -0.35 -8.61
CA ARG A 129 9.23 -1.09 -9.87
C ARG A 129 7.76 -1.12 -10.28
N PHE A 130 7.45 -0.59 -11.47
CA PHE A 130 6.09 -0.59 -12.00
C PHE A 130 5.89 -1.69 -13.04
N VAL A 131 4.96 -2.60 -12.79
CA VAL A 131 4.62 -3.68 -13.72
C VAL A 131 3.30 -3.33 -14.40
N GLY A 132 3.31 -3.26 -15.72
CA GLY A 132 2.17 -2.85 -16.52
C GLY A 132 2.57 -2.37 -17.91
N MET A 133 1.73 -1.53 -18.50
CA MET A 133 1.92 -1.00 -19.85
C MET A 133 2.13 0.51 -19.80
N ALA A 134 3.05 1.00 -20.63
CA ALA A 134 3.26 2.41 -20.92
C ALA A 134 3.80 2.55 -22.34
N GLU A 135 3.48 3.65 -23.02
CA GLU A 135 4.04 3.96 -24.34
C GLU A 135 5.56 4.19 -24.17
N PRO A 136 6.45 3.47 -24.89
CA PRO A 136 7.89 3.48 -24.59
C PRO A 136 8.51 4.87 -24.48
N ASP A 137 8.12 5.79 -25.37
CA ASP A 137 8.69 7.13 -25.45
C ASP A 137 7.90 8.20 -24.69
N SER A 138 6.76 7.86 -24.08
CA SER A 138 6.00 8.82 -23.28
C SER A 138 6.74 9.18 -22.00
N ARG A 139 6.71 10.46 -21.62
CA ARG A 139 7.34 10.94 -20.38
C ARG A 139 6.39 10.82 -19.21
N HIS A 140 6.88 10.24 -18.12
CA HIS A 140 6.16 10.10 -16.86
C HIS A 140 6.93 10.77 -15.71
N GLN A 141 6.20 11.13 -14.67
CA GLN A 141 6.77 11.62 -13.42
C GLN A 141 6.39 10.70 -12.27
N VAL A 142 7.37 10.00 -11.71
CA VAL A 142 7.18 9.17 -10.53
C VAL A 142 7.39 10.02 -9.29
N ARG A 143 6.40 10.02 -8.39
CA ARG A 143 6.42 10.82 -7.17
C ARG A 143 6.22 9.94 -5.95
N LEU A 144 7.18 9.96 -5.04
CA LEU A 144 7.12 9.27 -3.74
C LEU A 144 7.92 10.08 -2.71
N ALA A 145 7.43 10.15 -1.48
CA ALA A 145 8.09 10.87 -0.38
C ALA A 145 8.45 12.34 -0.72
N GLY A 146 7.62 13.00 -1.52
CA GLY A 146 7.85 14.37 -1.98
C GLY A 146 8.94 14.51 -3.06
N ARG A 147 9.74 13.48 -3.33
CA ARG A 147 10.70 13.45 -4.45
C ARG A 147 10.02 13.10 -5.76
N ARG A 148 10.63 13.53 -6.86
CA ARG A 148 10.12 13.34 -8.23
C ARG A 148 11.24 12.89 -9.15
N TYR A 149 10.97 11.89 -9.98
CA TYR A 149 11.86 11.43 -11.06
C TYR A 149 11.11 11.47 -12.39
N GLY A 150 11.73 12.04 -13.42
CA GLY A 150 11.25 11.95 -14.80
C GLY A 150 11.80 10.69 -15.44
N VAL A 151 10.96 9.89 -16.09
CA VAL A 151 11.33 8.65 -16.77
C VAL A 151 10.55 8.49 -18.07
N THR A 152 11.07 7.72 -19.01
CA THR A 152 10.31 7.25 -20.18
C THR A 152 9.37 6.11 -19.81
N GLY A 153 8.39 5.77 -20.66
CA GLY A 153 7.54 4.60 -20.44
C GLY A 153 8.32 3.28 -20.50
N HIS A 154 9.38 3.25 -21.30
CA HIS A 154 10.33 2.13 -21.33
C HIS A 154 11.03 1.97 -19.97
N GLU A 155 11.64 3.04 -19.44
CA GLU A 155 12.27 3.03 -18.11
C GLU A 155 11.25 2.66 -17.03
N LEU A 156 10.06 3.27 -17.07
CA LEU A 156 8.99 3.03 -16.12
C LEU A 156 8.67 1.54 -15.95
N THR A 157 8.59 0.83 -17.07
CA THR A 157 8.15 -0.58 -17.11
C THR A 157 9.30 -1.58 -17.16
N ARG A 158 10.55 -1.16 -17.27
CA ARG A 158 11.72 -2.06 -17.42
C ARG A 158 12.80 -1.89 -16.35
N THR A 159 12.78 -0.80 -15.58
CA THR A 159 13.78 -0.56 -14.54
C THR A 159 13.15 -0.27 -13.18
N THR A 160 13.97 -0.29 -12.13
CA THR A 160 13.61 0.30 -10.83
C THR A 160 13.92 1.79 -10.81
N ILE A 161 13.10 2.57 -10.12
CA ILE A 161 13.21 4.04 -10.04
C ILE A 161 13.47 4.43 -8.58
N GLY A 162 14.46 5.27 -8.33
CA GLY A 162 14.83 5.71 -6.99
C GLY A 162 16.28 6.21 -6.92
N PRO A 163 16.82 6.49 -5.71
CA PRO A 163 16.24 6.22 -4.39
C PRO A 163 15.23 7.28 -3.90
N PHE A 164 14.21 6.81 -3.18
CA PHE A 164 13.25 7.63 -2.43
C PHE A 164 13.44 7.46 -0.92
N PRO A 165 13.58 8.55 -0.15
CA PRO A 165 13.75 8.48 1.30
C PRO A 165 12.39 8.21 1.95
N MET A 166 12.16 6.96 2.38
CA MET A 166 10.94 6.59 3.08
C MET A 166 11.10 6.85 4.59
N PRO A 167 10.34 7.78 5.17
CA PRO A 167 10.30 7.96 6.63
C PRO A 167 9.66 6.76 7.34
N ASP A 168 10.10 6.52 8.58
CA ASP A 168 9.48 5.55 9.46
C ASP A 168 8.10 6.02 9.92
N SER A 169 7.14 5.09 10.01
CA SER A 169 5.81 5.36 10.57
C SER A 169 5.18 6.66 10.03
N ARG A 170 5.31 6.92 8.73
CA ARG A 170 4.58 7.99 8.04
C ARG A 170 3.96 7.42 6.79
N VAL A 171 2.72 7.85 6.54
CA VAL A 171 2.04 7.51 5.30
C VAL A 171 2.62 8.39 4.21
N VAL A 172 3.02 7.76 3.13
CA VAL A 172 3.65 8.41 1.99
C VAL A 172 2.85 8.09 0.73
N PRO A 173 2.30 9.10 0.05
CA PRO A 173 1.61 8.87 -1.20
C PRO A 173 2.61 8.55 -2.31
N LEU A 174 2.29 7.51 -3.07
CA LEU A 174 2.91 7.13 -4.33
C LEU A 174 1.95 7.48 -5.46
N ALA A 175 2.37 8.33 -6.39
CA ALA A 175 1.61 8.52 -7.63
C ALA A 175 1.80 7.30 -8.55
N VAL A 176 0.70 6.73 -9.00
CA VAL A 176 0.66 5.53 -9.84
C VAL A 176 0.31 5.94 -11.28
N PRO A 177 1.23 5.76 -12.25
CA PRO A 177 0.94 6.02 -13.65
C PRO A 177 -0.19 5.14 -14.20
N ALA A 178 -0.94 5.64 -15.17
CA ALA A 178 -1.96 4.86 -15.88
C ALA A 178 -1.34 3.62 -16.55
N GLY A 179 -2.10 2.52 -16.60
CA GLY A 179 -1.66 1.26 -17.20
C GLY A 179 -0.77 0.39 -16.31
N VAL A 180 -0.34 0.89 -15.14
CA VAL A 180 0.31 0.10 -14.10
C VAL A 180 -0.71 -0.85 -13.47
N ARG A 181 -0.35 -2.13 -13.38
CA ARG A 181 -1.18 -3.19 -12.79
C ARG A 181 -0.65 -3.67 -11.44
N ARG A 182 0.65 -3.49 -11.18
CA ARG A 182 1.30 -3.88 -9.93
C ARG A 182 2.48 -2.97 -9.66
N VAL A 183 2.72 -2.69 -8.38
CA VAL A 183 3.87 -1.92 -7.92
C VAL A 183 4.63 -2.74 -6.89
N LEU A 184 5.93 -2.88 -7.09
CA LEU A 184 6.84 -3.40 -6.07
C LEU A 184 7.68 -2.24 -5.53
N VAL A 185 7.78 -2.14 -4.22
CA VAL A 185 8.67 -1.18 -3.55
C VAL A 185 9.55 -1.97 -2.60
N ALA A 186 10.86 -1.76 -2.67
CA ALA A 186 11.79 -2.44 -1.79
C ALA A 186 12.95 -1.52 -1.40
N PRO A 187 13.60 -1.76 -0.24
CA PRO A 187 14.79 -1.02 0.15
C PRO A 187 15.91 -1.17 -0.87
N VAL A 188 16.64 -0.10 -1.13
CA VAL A 188 17.81 -0.14 -2.01
C VAL A 188 18.84 -1.13 -1.46
N GLY A 189 19.40 -1.95 -2.34
CA GLY A 189 20.30 -3.06 -1.97
C GLY A 189 19.61 -4.42 -1.80
N THR A 190 18.28 -4.48 -1.96
CA THR A 190 17.50 -5.73 -1.89
C THR A 190 17.47 -6.43 -3.24
N VAL A 191 17.54 -7.76 -3.24
CA VAL A 191 17.13 -8.59 -4.38
C VAL A 191 15.79 -9.21 -4.00
N LEU A 192 14.76 -8.98 -4.81
CA LEU A 192 13.38 -9.37 -4.51
C LEU A 192 12.91 -10.45 -5.46
N ALA A 193 12.44 -11.57 -4.92
CA ALA A 193 11.62 -12.53 -5.67
C ALA A 193 10.13 -12.20 -5.49
N SER A 194 9.38 -12.15 -6.58
CA SER A 194 7.94 -11.91 -6.60
C SER A 194 7.24 -12.88 -7.53
N ILE A 195 6.05 -13.35 -7.15
CA ILE A 195 5.26 -14.29 -7.94
C ILE A 195 4.14 -13.54 -8.65
N HIS A 196 4.04 -13.69 -9.96
CA HIS A 196 3.04 -13.07 -10.82
C HIS A 196 2.07 -14.15 -11.30
N PRO A 197 0.77 -14.05 -11.00
CA PRO A 197 -0.19 -15.05 -11.44
C PRO A 197 -0.47 -14.95 -12.94
N GLY A 198 -0.49 -16.11 -13.59
CA GLY A 198 -1.16 -16.36 -14.86
C GLY A 198 -2.43 -17.19 -14.66
N ARG A 199 -3.05 -17.65 -15.75
CA ARG A 199 -4.31 -18.43 -15.68
C ARG A 199 -4.11 -19.87 -15.18
N ALA A 200 -3.02 -20.51 -15.58
CA ALA A 200 -2.65 -21.89 -15.21
C ALA A 200 -1.13 -22.03 -14.96
N GLU A 201 -0.47 -20.90 -14.80
CA GLU A 201 0.97 -20.77 -14.65
C GLU A 201 1.27 -19.63 -13.69
N VAL A 202 2.47 -19.64 -13.14
CA VAL A 202 3.00 -18.52 -12.38
C VAL A 202 4.30 -18.07 -13.01
N THR A 203 4.57 -16.77 -12.98
CA THR A 203 5.89 -16.24 -13.29
C THR A 203 6.61 -15.88 -12.00
N VAL A 204 7.71 -16.56 -11.70
CA VAL A 204 8.64 -16.15 -10.64
C VAL A 204 9.55 -15.08 -11.24
N VAL A 205 9.55 -13.89 -10.65
CA VAL A 205 10.35 -12.74 -11.13
C VAL A 205 11.34 -12.34 -10.05
N VAL A 206 12.62 -12.26 -10.39
CA VAL A 206 13.66 -11.73 -9.53
C VAL A 206 14.05 -10.34 -10.01
N THR A 207 14.01 -9.35 -9.11
CA THR A 207 14.34 -7.95 -9.40
C THR A 207 15.47 -7.46 -8.50
N ASN A 208 16.48 -6.82 -9.09
CA ASN A 208 17.61 -6.26 -8.36
C ASN A 208 17.37 -4.79 -8.03
N PHE A 209 17.00 -4.47 -6.78
CA PHE A 209 16.89 -3.09 -6.26
C PHE A 209 18.24 -2.55 -5.74
N GLY A 210 19.34 -3.26 -6.01
CA GLY A 210 20.70 -2.90 -5.63
C GLY A 210 21.40 -1.95 -6.60
N ARG A 211 22.70 -1.74 -6.36
CA ARG A 211 23.60 -0.90 -7.18
C ARG A 211 24.70 -1.68 -7.88
N THR A 212 24.74 -2.99 -7.68
CA THR A 212 25.72 -3.89 -8.28
C THR A 212 25.01 -5.05 -8.93
N THR A 213 25.65 -5.64 -9.94
CA THR A 213 25.22 -6.90 -10.52
C THR A 213 25.16 -8.00 -9.47
N VAL A 214 24.17 -8.90 -9.58
CA VAL A 214 23.95 -10.01 -8.65
C VAL A 214 23.76 -11.33 -9.40
N ARG A 215 24.05 -12.42 -8.69
CA ARG A 215 23.80 -13.79 -9.11
C ARG A 215 23.19 -14.56 -7.96
N GLY A 216 22.50 -15.65 -8.25
CA GLY A 216 21.85 -16.42 -7.22
C GLY A 216 20.96 -17.51 -7.74
N GLU A 217 20.19 -18.07 -6.81
CA GLU A 217 19.23 -19.12 -7.04
C GLU A 217 17.88 -18.71 -6.44
N VAL A 218 16.80 -19.09 -7.10
CA VAL A 218 15.45 -18.94 -6.61
C VAL A 218 14.73 -20.29 -6.68
N GLU A 219 14.11 -20.67 -5.56
CA GLU A 219 13.29 -21.88 -5.42
C GLU A 219 11.83 -21.46 -5.18
N LEU A 220 10.88 -22.13 -5.81
CA LEU A 220 9.45 -22.02 -5.56
C LEU A 220 8.97 -23.29 -4.84
N PRO A 221 9.06 -23.36 -3.51
CA PRO A 221 8.51 -24.48 -2.76
C PRO A 221 6.98 -24.50 -2.90
N LEU A 222 6.44 -25.68 -3.23
CA LEU A 222 5.01 -25.89 -3.37
C LEU A 222 4.41 -26.65 -2.16
N PRO A 223 3.14 -26.39 -1.81
CA PRO A 223 2.42 -27.20 -0.82
C PRO A 223 2.31 -28.67 -1.23
N ALA A 224 2.04 -29.55 -0.26
CA ALA A 224 1.77 -30.95 -0.55
C ALA A 224 0.57 -31.10 -1.52
N GLY A 225 0.73 -31.97 -2.53
CA GLY A 225 -0.28 -32.19 -3.57
C GLY A 225 -0.25 -31.19 -4.73
N TRP A 226 0.60 -30.16 -4.66
CA TRP A 226 0.86 -29.26 -5.77
C TRP A 226 2.12 -29.72 -6.53
N SER A 227 2.19 -29.39 -7.81
CA SER A 227 3.34 -29.70 -8.66
C SER A 227 3.58 -28.59 -9.68
N ALA A 228 4.84 -28.42 -10.08
CA ALA A 228 5.24 -27.55 -11.17
C ALA A 228 6.32 -28.24 -12.01
N ALA A 229 6.40 -27.87 -13.29
CA ALA A 229 7.38 -28.42 -14.21
C ALA A 229 8.83 -28.08 -13.78
N GLU A 230 9.02 -26.87 -13.25
CA GLU A 230 10.29 -26.41 -12.71
C GLU A 230 10.02 -25.62 -11.43
N GLN A 231 10.89 -25.78 -10.43
CA GLN A 231 10.76 -25.12 -9.13
C GLN A 231 12.04 -24.41 -8.71
N THR A 232 13.12 -24.53 -9.47
CA THR A 232 14.43 -24.02 -9.10
C THR A 232 15.09 -23.40 -10.31
N TRP A 233 15.55 -22.16 -10.18
CA TRP A 233 16.20 -21.42 -11.27
C TRP A 233 17.43 -20.70 -10.76
N THR A 234 18.47 -20.68 -11.59
CA THR A 234 19.67 -19.86 -11.34
C THR A 234 19.68 -18.64 -12.24
N PHE A 235 20.21 -17.53 -11.74
CA PHE A 235 20.50 -16.35 -12.54
C PHE A 235 21.92 -15.88 -12.27
N ASP A 236 22.57 -15.37 -13.31
CA ASP A 236 23.87 -14.73 -13.24
C ASP A 236 23.82 -13.40 -13.96
N GLY A 237 24.65 -12.44 -13.53
CA GLY A 237 24.75 -11.17 -14.23
C GLY A 237 23.52 -10.25 -14.14
N LEU A 238 22.62 -10.38 -13.15
CA LEU A 238 21.43 -9.53 -13.06
C LEU A 238 21.81 -8.10 -12.65
N GLU A 239 21.80 -7.19 -13.63
CA GLU A 239 22.17 -5.78 -13.47
C GLU A 239 21.26 -5.00 -12.50
N PRO A 240 21.75 -3.89 -11.91
CA PRO A 240 20.95 -2.97 -11.11
C PRO A 240 19.68 -2.50 -11.83
N GLY A 241 18.57 -2.57 -11.11
CA GLY A 241 17.25 -2.16 -11.59
C GLY A 241 16.61 -3.09 -12.61
N ARG A 242 17.26 -4.17 -13.03
CA ARG A 242 16.69 -5.15 -13.96
C ARG A 242 15.91 -6.24 -13.24
N SER A 243 15.10 -6.94 -14.04
CA SER A 243 14.34 -8.11 -13.62
C SER A 243 14.60 -9.27 -14.60
N ILE A 244 14.61 -10.49 -14.08
CA ILE A 244 14.53 -11.74 -14.84
C ILE A 244 13.31 -12.52 -14.35
N GLY A 245 12.68 -13.31 -15.20
CA GLY A 245 11.54 -14.12 -14.78
C GLY A 245 11.41 -15.44 -15.52
N TRP A 246 10.83 -16.41 -14.83
CA TRP A 246 10.61 -17.77 -15.30
C TRP A 246 9.14 -18.13 -15.15
N VAL A 247 8.57 -18.64 -16.23
CA VAL A 247 7.18 -19.10 -16.26
C VAL A 247 7.19 -20.60 -15.98
N THR A 248 6.39 -21.04 -15.01
CA THR A 248 6.15 -22.46 -14.78
C THR A 248 4.66 -22.74 -14.65
N PRO A 249 4.12 -23.74 -15.36
CA PRO A 249 2.81 -24.30 -15.06
C PRO A 249 2.76 -24.81 -13.63
N VAL A 250 1.63 -24.60 -12.95
CA VAL A 250 1.39 -25.13 -11.60
C VAL A 250 0.07 -25.89 -11.62
N ALA A 251 0.09 -27.12 -11.12
CA ALA A 251 -1.08 -27.96 -10.96
C ALA A 251 -1.29 -28.29 -9.48
N GLY A 252 -2.55 -28.32 -9.06
CA GLY A 252 -2.95 -28.52 -7.67
C GLY A 252 -4.43 -28.19 -7.50
N ALA A 253 -4.90 -28.14 -6.26
CA ALA A 253 -6.25 -27.71 -5.93
C ALA A 253 -6.23 -26.89 -4.62
N GLY A 254 -7.11 -25.89 -4.56
CA GLY A 254 -7.35 -25.10 -3.36
C GLY A 254 -6.58 -23.77 -3.34
N ALA A 255 -6.52 -23.16 -2.15
CA ALA A 255 -5.85 -21.89 -1.93
C ALA A 255 -4.56 -22.11 -1.12
N ALA A 256 -3.44 -21.54 -1.57
CA ALA A 256 -2.18 -21.59 -0.84
C ALA A 256 -1.38 -20.29 -0.98
N GLU A 257 -0.71 -19.88 0.10
CA GLU A 257 0.33 -18.86 0.02
C GLU A 257 1.60 -19.47 -0.53
N LEU A 258 2.02 -19.01 -1.70
CA LEU A 258 3.30 -19.32 -2.32
C LEU A 258 4.34 -18.27 -1.92
N ARG A 259 5.55 -18.74 -1.64
CA ARG A 259 6.69 -17.88 -1.32
C ARG A 259 7.93 -18.42 -1.98
N ALA A 260 8.55 -17.60 -2.85
CA ALA A 260 9.84 -17.94 -3.42
C ALA A 260 10.93 -17.84 -2.34
N ARG A 261 11.84 -18.80 -2.30
CA ARG A 261 13.08 -18.71 -1.52
C ARG A 261 14.17 -18.19 -2.45
N LEU A 262 14.90 -17.17 -2.01
CA LEU A 262 15.88 -16.48 -2.84
C LEU A 262 17.22 -16.41 -2.13
N GLU A 263 18.25 -16.93 -2.78
CA GLU A 263 19.64 -16.86 -2.32
C GLU A 263 20.47 -16.05 -3.32
N ALA A 264 20.74 -14.78 -3.01
CA ALA A 264 21.48 -13.87 -3.89
C ALA A 264 22.76 -13.29 -3.23
N GLY A 265 23.23 -13.90 -2.12
CA GLY A 265 24.41 -13.45 -1.36
C GLY A 265 24.30 -12.03 -0.77
N ARG A 266 23.08 -11.46 -0.76
CA ARG A 266 22.76 -10.11 -0.28
C ARG A 266 21.47 -10.14 0.52
N ARG A 267 20.90 -8.97 0.82
CA ARG A 267 19.55 -8.87 1.36
C ARG A 267 18.55 -9.41 0.33
N SER A 268 18.21 -10.69 0.46
CA SER A 268 17.12 -11.32 -0.27
C SER A 268 15.79 -11.03 0.41
N ALA A 269 14.75 -10.83 -0.37
CA ALA A 269 13.38 -10.75 0.12
C ALA A 269 12.45 -11.52 -0.83
N SER A 270 11.31 -11.97 -0.32
CA SER A 270 10.24 -12.51 -1.13
C SER A 270 8.95 -11.75 -0.88
N SER A 271 8.20 -11.52 -1.96
CA SER A 271 6.80 -11.11 -1.84
C SER A 271 5.92 -12.36 -1.95
N PRO A 272 5.23 -12.76 -0.85
CA PRO A 272 4.33 -13.90 -0.89
C PRO A 272 3.11 -13.60 -1.78
N TYR A 273 2.55 -14.65 -2.37
CA TYR A 273 1.37 -14.56 -3.22
C TYR A 273 0.38 -15.67 -2.88
N VAL A 274 -0.89 -15.31 -2.66
CA VAL A 274 -1.95 -16.31 -2.45
C VAL A 274 -2.49 -16.73 -3.81
N MET A 275 -2.27 -17.99 -4.16
CA MET A 275 -2.77 -18.60 -5.40
C MET A 275 -4.02 -19.43 -5.11
N HIS A 276 -4.97 -19.38 -6.04
CA HIS A 276 -6.20 -20.18 -6.03
C HIS A 276 -6.23 -21.03 -7.31
N LEU A 277 -6.25 -22.36 -7.14
CA LEU A 277 -6.33 -23.38 -8.20
C LEU A 277 -7.63 -24.19 -8.11
#